data_AF-A0AB36SRC3-F1
#
_entry.id   AF-A0AB36SRC3-F1
#
_cell.length_a   1.000
_cell.length_b   1.000
_cell.length_c   1.000
_cell.angle_alpha   90.00
_cell.angle_beta   90.00
_cell.angle_gamma   90.00
#
_symmetry.space_group_name_H-M   'P 1'
#
loop_
_entity.id
_entity.type
_entity.pdbx_description
1 polymer ?
#
loop_
_entity_poly.entity_id
_entity_poly.type
_entity_poly.pdbx_seq_one_letter_code
_entity_poly.pdbx_strand_id
1 'polypeptide(L)'
;MVKMRLKIDDDSNKLKYVSIIRQNNGASIQDIKRNIEDNNVVLECDCFDTDELKDFKKTMEALISKGATVHLFQDNREVQIDYISNLISSYEQIAEDREKLDDRILGDD
;
A
#
# COMPACT_ATOMS: atom_id res chain seq x y z
N MET A 1 9.06 -11.33 9.01
CA MET A 1 8.69 -10.63 7.75
C MET A 1 8.09 -9.31 8.15
N VAL A 2 8.49 -8.22 7.50
CA VAL A 2 7.99 -6.87 7.80
C VAL A 2 6.75 -6.65 6.97
N LYS A 3 5.61 -6.47 7.64
CA LYS A 3 4.32 -6.25 7.00
C LYS A 3 3.84 -4.83 7.21
N MET A 4 3.22 -4.26 6.19
CA MET A 4 2.44 -3.05 6.32
C MET A 4 0.99 -3.38 6.60
N ARG A 5 0.40 -2.56 7.46
CA ARG A 5 -0.97 -2.68 7.93
C ARG A 5 -1.65 -1.34 7.75
N LEU A 6 -2.78 -1.35 7.07
CA LEU A 6 -3.64 -0.20 6.91
C LEU A 6 -4.80 -0.29 7.89
N LYS A 7 -5.07 0.82 8.58
CA LYS A 7 -6.29 1.03 9.33
C LYS A 7 -7.03 2.23 8.77
N ILE A 8 -8.35 2.23 8.92
CA ILE A 8 -9.22 3.31 8.48
C ILE A 8 -10.15 3.64 9.63
N ASP A 9 -10.38 4.92 9.85
CA ASP A 9 -11.30 5.37 10.88
C ASP A 9 -12.77 5.09 10.49
N ASP A 10 -13.62 4.83 11.48
CA ASP A 10 -15.05 4.61 11.25
C ASP A 10 -15.74 5.92 10.88
N ASP A 11 -16.03 6.08 9.59
CA ASP A 11 -16.76 7.23 9.06
C ASP A 11 -18.05 6.80 8.37
N SER A 12 -18.98 7.75 8.20
CA SER A 12 -20.23 7.55 7.45
C SER A 12 -20.01 7.04 6.02
N ASN A 13 -18.84 7.30 5.43
CA ASN A 13 -18.48 6.83 4.09
C ASN A 13 -17.87 5.41 4.05
N LYS A 14 -17.86 4.65 5.15
CA LYS A 14 -17.28 3.29 5.22
C LYS A 14 -17.66 2.35 4.08
N LEU A 15 -18.88 2.43 3.56
CA LEU A 15 -19.35 1.60 2.43
C LEU A 15 -18.54 1.84 1.14
N LYS A 16 -18.09 3.08 0.90
CA LYS A 16 -17.23 3.42 -0.25
C LYS A 16 -15.85 2.80 -0.08
N TYR A 17 -15.32 2.88 1.14
CA TYR A 17 -14.00 2.34 1.48
C TYR A 17 -13.97 0.82 1.33
N VAL A 18 -15.00 0.15 1.86
CA VAL A 18 -15.17 -1.30 1.74
C VAL A 18 -15.17 -1.76 0.28
N SER A 19 -15.81 -1.01 -0.63
CA SER A 19 -15.84 -1.36 -2.05
C SER A 19 -14.46 -1.26 -2.71
N ILE A 20 -13.63 -0.31 -2.29
CA ILE A 20 -12.26 -0.11 -2.80
C ILE A 20 -11.36 -1.25 -2.30
N ILE A 21 -11.38 -1.52 -0.99
CA ILE A 21 -10.57 -2.56 -0.35
C ILE A 21 -10.91 -3.95 -0.92
N ARG A 22 -12.21 -4.22 -1.16
CA ARG A 22 -12.66 -5.48 -1.76
C ARG A 22 -12.09 -5.71 -3.15
N GLN A 23 -11.97 -4.67 -3.98
CA GLN A 23 -11.37 -4.82 -5.31
C GLN A 23 -9.90 -5.24 -5.24
N ASN A 24 -9.24 -4.92 -4.12
CA ASN A 24 -7.84 -5.20 -3.91
C ASN A 24 -7.57 -6.56 -3.28
N ASN A 25 -8.18 -6.82 -2.12
CA ASN A 25 -7.87 -7.98 -1.29
C ASN A 25 -8.88 -9.14 -1.49
N GLY A 26 -9.95 -8.94 -2.27
CA GLY A 26 -11.00 -9.95 -2.48
C GLY A 26 -11.82 -10.30 -1.24
N ALA A 27 -11.55 -9.66 -0.09
CA ALA A 27 -12.21 -9.93 1.17
C ALA A 27 -13.71 -9.60 1.16
N SER A 28 -14.47 -10.27 2.03
CA SER A 28 -15.90 -10.05 2.18
C SER A 28 -16.21 -8.65 2.71
N ILE A 29 -17.26 -8.03 2.16
CA ILE A 29 -17.75 -6.70 2.56
C ILE A 29 -18.03 -6.64 4.07
N GLN A 30 -18.60 -7.71 4.64
CA GLN A 30 -18.88 -7.79 6.07
C GLN A 30 -17.61 -7.77 6.92
N ASP A 31 -16.58 -8.55 6.55
CA ASP A 31 -15.31 -8.59 7.28
C ASP A 31 -14.60 -7.24 7.24
N ILE A 32 -14.50 -6.62 6.06
CA ILE A 32 -13.86 -5.30 5.92
C ILE A 32 -14.62 -4.26 6.76
N LYS A 33 -15.96 -4.29 6.71
CA LYS A 33 -16.78 -3.37 7.50
C LYS A 33 -16.58 -3.57 9.00
N ARG A 34 -16.59 -4.82 9.47
CA ARG A 34 -16.29 -5.15 10.87
C ARG A 34 -14.90 -4.67 11.26
N ASN A 35 -13.90 -4.83 10.40
CA ASN A 35 -12.55 -4.39 10.69
C ASN A 35 -12.47 -2.86 10.85
N ILE A 36 -13.18 -2.09 10.02
CA ILE A 36 -13.27 -0.63 10.19
C ILE A 36 -13.97 -0.29 11.52
N GLU A 37 -15.11 -0.92 11.80
CA GLU A 37 -15.90 -0.65 13.02
C GLU A 37 -15.16 -1.03 14.31
N ASP A 38 -14.34 -2.09 14.27
CA ASP A 38 -13.51 -2.56 15.38
C ASP A 38 -12.12 -1.88 15.42
N ASN A 39 -11.88 -0.91 14.54
CA ASN A 39 -10.59 -0.21 14.39
C ASN A 39 -9.39 -1.18 14.17
N ASN A 40 -9.69 -2.30 13.51
CA ASN A 40 -8.76 -3.34 13.11
C ASN A 40 -8.13 -3.06 11.74
N VAL A 41 -7.14 -3.87 11.40
CA VAL A 41 -6.45 -3.80 10.11
C VAL A 41 -7.41 -4.21 8.99
N VAL A 42 -7.53 -3.36 7.98
CA VAL A 42 -8.42 -3.59 6.83
C VAL A 42 -7.67 -4.13 5.61
N LEU A 43 -6.37 -3.86 5.55
CA LEU A 43 -5.49 -4.25 4.46
C LEU A 43 -4.10 -4.52 5.04
N GLU A 44 -3.47 -5.63 4.65
CA GLU A 44 -2.07 -5.90 4.94
C GLU A 44 -1.33 -6.25 3.65
N CYS A 45 -0.06 -5.86 3.54
CA CYS A 45 0.82 -6.25 2.45
C CYS A 45 2.25 -6.47 2.93
N ASP A 46 3.03 -7.21 2.15
CA ASP A 46 4.43 -7.46 2.45
C ASP A 46 5.34 -6.33 1.93
N CYS A 47 6.23 -5.80 2.78
CA CYS A 47 7.18 -4.75 2.38
C CYS A 47 8.23 -5.22 1.36
N PHE A 48 8.35 -6.52 1.14
CA PHE A 48 9.31 -7.09 0.21
C PHE A 48 8.76 -7.23 -1.21
N ASP A 49 7.44 -7.13 -1.37
CA ASP A 49 6.77 -7.29 -2.66
C ASP A 49 6.42 -5.92 -3.26
N THR A 50 7.12 -5.55 -4.33
CA THR A 50 6.99 -4.21 -4.92
C THR A 50 5.65 -4.04 -5.64
N ASP A 51 5.10 -5.10 -6.21
CA ASP A 51 3.78 -5.10 -6.85
C ASP A 51 2.68 -4.91 -5.82
N GLU A 52 2.70 -5.67 -4.71
CA GLU A 52 1.76 -5.47 -3.60
C GLU A 52 1.88 -4.08 -2.99
N LEU A 53 3.09 -3.54 -2.81
CA LEU A 53 3.29 -2.18 -2.31
C LEU A 53 2.68 -1.13 -3.24
N LYS A 54 2.84 -1.29 -4.56
CA LYS A 54 2.24 -0.39 -5.56
C LYS A 54 0.72 -0.44 -5.50
N ASP A 55 0.13 -1.63 -5.40
CA ASP A 55 -1.32 -1.78 -5.33
C ASP A 55 -1.91 -1.27 -4.01
N PHE A 56 -1.22 -1.55 -2.91
CA PHE A 56 -1.52 -1.02 -1.58
C PHE A 56 -1.50 0.52 -1.59
N LYS A 57 -0.47 1.15 -2.18
CA LYS A 57 -0.40 2.62 -2.33
C LYS A 57 -1.61 3.14 -3.10
N LYS A 58 -1.94 2.51 -4.23
CA LYS A 58 -3.07 2.89 -5.08
C LYS A 58 -4.40 2.84 -4.32
N THR A 59 -4.60 1.78 -3.54
CA THR A 59 -5.78 1.58 -2.69
C THR A 59 -5.87 2.67 -1.64
N MET A 60 -4.77 2.94 -0.95
CA MET A 60 -4.68 3.97 0.07
C MET A 60 -4.98 5.36 -0.49
N GLU A 61 -4.40 5.72 -1.64
CA GLU A 61 -4.68 7.00 -2.32
C GLU A 61 -6.15 7.11 -2.75
N ALA A 62 -6.74 6.01 -3.25
CA ALA A 62 -8.15 5.97 -3.60
C ALA A 62 -9.06 6.19 -2.37
N LEU A 63 -8.68 5.63 -1.21
CA LEU A 63 -9.39 5.84 0.05
C LEU A 63 -9.31 7.29 0.50
N ILE A 64 -8.11 7.88 0.54
CA ILE A 64 -7.88 9.28 0.92
C ILE A 64 -8.63 10.23 -0.03
N SER A 65 -8.60 9.96 -1.34
CA SER A 65 -9.32 10.73 -2.36
C SER A 65 -10.85 10.73 -2.14
N LYS A 66 -11.39 9.69 -1.48
CA LYS A 66 -12.80 9.62 -1.09
C LYS A 66 -13.10 10.26 0.28
N GLY A 67 -12.09 10.82 0.95
CA GLY A 67 -12.21 11.44 2.27
C GLY A 67 -11.96 10.48 3.44
N ALA A 68 -11.38 9.30 3.19
CA ALA A 68 -11.06 8.38 4.27
C ALA A 68 -9.85 8.86 5.08
N THR A 69 -9.94 8.79 6.40
CA THR A 69 -8.80 8.91 7.30
C THR A 69 -8.10 7.55 7.39
N VAL A 70 -6.90 7.45 6.82
CA VAL A 70 -6.11 6.22 6.82
C VAL A 70 -4.92 6.34 7.75
N HIS A 71 -4.61 5.26 8.46
CA HIS A 71 -3.47 5.14 9.35
C HIS A 71 -2.60 3.98 8.90
N LEU A 72 -1.31 4.24 8.74
CA LEU A 72 -0.36 3.27 8.24
C LEU A 72 0.53 2.76 9.38
N PHE A 73 0.65 1.45 9.49
CA PHE A 73 1.48 0.80 10.50
C PHE A 73 2.45 -0.16 9.82
N GLN A 74 3.74 -0.03 10.14
CA GLN A 74 4.75 -1.03 9.83
C GLN A 74 4.88 -1.96 11.02
N ASP A 75 4.40 -3.19 10.88
CA ASP A 75 4.34 -4.24 11.91
C ASP A 75 3.49 -3.83 13.13
N ASN A 76 4.06 -2.99 14.00
CA ASN A 76 3.43 -2.44 15.21
C ASN A 76 3.73 -0.95 15.42
N ARG A 77 4.41 -0.30 14.47
CA ARG A 77 4.83 1.11 14.53
C ARG A 77 4.04 1.94 13.53
N GLU A 78 3.38 2.99 13.99
CA GLU A 78 2.73 3.94 13.07
C GLU A 78 3.80 4.66 12.23
N VAL A 79 3.53 4.75 10.93
CA VAL A 79 4.39 5.39 9.93
C VAL A 79 3.56 6.36 9.09
N GLN A 80 4.22 7.32 8.48
CA GLN A 80 3.53 8.27 7.60
C GLN A 80 3.21 7.64 6.25
N ILE A 81 2.15 8.14 5.60
CA ILE A 81 1.69 7.72 4.27
C ILE A 81 2.82 7.86 3.23
N ASP A 82 3.64 8.92 3.32
CA ASP A 82 4.83 9.13 2.49
C ASP A 82 5.88 8.03 2.61
N TYR A 83 5.89 7.25 3.70
CA TYR A 83 6.84 6.16 3.89
C TYR A 83 6.73 5.12 2.78
N ILE A 84 5.51 4.76 2.38
CA ILE A 84 5.27 3.84 1.25
C ILE A 84 5.80 4.40 -0.06
N SER A 85 5.55 5.69 -0.31
CA SER A 85 6.00 6.37 -1.52
C SER A 85 7.53 6.33 -1.62
N ASN A 86 8.21 6.63 -0.51
CA ASN A 86 9.67 6.60 -0.43
C ASN A 86 10.24 5.17 -0.56
N LEU A 87 9.53 4.18 -0.01
CA LEU A 87 9.92 2.77 -0.11
C LEU A 87 9.88 2.30 -1.57
N ILE A 88 8.75 2.51 -2.26
CA ILE A 88 8.57 2.15 -3.67
C ILE A 88 9.60 2.88 -4.53
N SER A 89 9.77 4.18 -4.33
CA SER A 89 10.75 4.98 -5.09
C SER A 89 12.18 4.48 -4.90
N SER A 90 12.56 4.05 -3.67
CA SER A 90 13.86 3.43 -3.43
C SER A 90 14.03 2.11 -4.18
N TYR A 91 13.01 1.25 -4.21
CA TYR A 91 13.06 0.01 -4.99
C TYR A 91 13.16 0.27 -6.50
N GLU A 92 12.43 1.25 -7.03
CA GLU A 92 12.50 1.63 -8.45
C GLU A 92 13.86 2.24 -8.82
N GLN A 93 14.46 3.05 -7.95
CA GLN A 93 15.80 3.60 -8.17
C GLN A 93 16.87 2.52 -8.25
N ILE A 94 16.78 1.48 -7.41
CA ILE A 94 17.73 0.35 -7.43
C ILE A 94 17.57 -0.48 -8.72
N ALA A 95 16.35 -0.61 -9.23
CA ALA A 95 16.09 -1.29 -10.49
C ALA A 95 16.62 -0.50 -11.69
N GLU A 96 16.45 0.82 -11.69
CA GLU A 96 16.95 1.72 -12.75
C GLU A 96 18.49 1.77 -12.79
N ASP A 97 19.17 1.69 -11.63
CA ASP A 97 20.64 1.70 -11.58
C ASP A 97 21.26 0.42 -12.17
N ARG A 98 20.51 -0.71 -12.19
CA ARG A 98 20.94 -1.94 -12.87
C ARG A 98 20.88 -1.84 -14.39
N GLU A 99 19.96 -1.06 -14.95
CA GLU A 99 19.81 -0.94 -16.41
C GLU A 99 20.91 -0.08 -17.05
N LYS A 100 21.52 0.85 -16.30
CA LYS A 100 22.64 1.68 -16.79
C LYS A 100 23.98 0.96 -16.91
N LEU A 101 24.11 -0.25 -16.35
CA LEU A 101 25.35 -1.04 -16.43
C LEU A 101 25.40 -1.94 -17.67
N ASP A 102 24.26 -2.36 -18.22
CA ASP A 102 24.20 -3.18 -19.45
C ASP A 102 24.40 -2.34 -20.73
N ASP A 103 24.04 -1.05 -20.74
CA ASP A 103 24.20 -0.18 -21.92
C ASP A 103 25.67 0.19 -22.22
N ARG A 104 26.61 -0.11 -21.30
CA ARG A 104 28.04 0.21 -21.49
C ARG A 104 28.90 -0.94 -22.03
N ILE A 105 28.33 -2.13 -22.27
CA ILE A 105 29.07 -3.30 -22.79
C ILE A 105 28.94 -3.45 -24.32
N LEU A 106 27.99 -2.76 -24.96
CA LEU A 106 27.74 -2.83 -26.42
C LEU A 106 28.25 -1.58 -27.16
N GLY A 107 29.49 -1.19 -26.92
CA GLY A 107 30.07 0.01 -27.54
C GLY A 107 31.60 0.01 -27.64
N ASP A 108 32.21 -1.15 -27.86
CA ASP A 108 33.61 -1.24 -28.31
C ASP A 108 33.64 -2.04 -29.62
N ASP A 109 33.55 -1.31 -30.73
CA ASP A 109 34.02 -1.71 -32.07
C ASP A 109 34.77 -0.51 -32.68
#